data_AF-A0A4R7J6H2-F1
#
_entry.id   AF-A0A4R7J6H2-F1
#
_cell.length_a   1.000
_cell.length_b   1.000
_cell.length_c   1.000
_cell.angle_alpha   90.00
_cell.angle_beta   90.00
_cell.angle_gamma   90.00
#
_symmetry.space_group_name_H-M   'P 1'
#
loop_
_entity.id
_entity.type
_entity.pdbx_description
1 polymer ?
#
loop_
_entity_poly.entity_id
_entity_poly.type
_entity_poly.pdbx_seq_one_letter_code
_entity_poly.pdbx_strand_id
1 'polypeptide(L)'
;MPRFDPLTAETAVGASRDLLGELVERHGTVGDMVSTMAHSPAVLGGYLQLSRAMRRAKLDRRISELISIAVQAQQGCGLCLDSHVAAARSLGVAEEEISLAHQGTSSEPSVAAMIRLGLQVYREPTSVTDEQIDQLRAFGYSDRAIADVVGVVALNILTGAFNLVAGLRPDEQR
;
A
#
# COMPACT_ATOMS: atom_id res chain seq x y z
N MET A 1 2.56 11.25 -19.53
CA MET A 1 1.09 11.35 -19.61
C MET A 1 0.48 10.05 -19.15
N PRO A 2 -0.58 10.08 -18.33
CA PRO A 2 -1.31 8.88 -17.92
C PRO A 2 -1.93 8.19 -19.16
N ARG A 3 -2.08 6.86 -19.11
CA ARG A 3 -2.73 6.05 -20.15
C ARG A 3 -4.25 6.13 -20.09
N PHE A 4 -4.78 6.49 -18.93
CA PHE A 4 -6.21 6.69 -18.69
C PHE A 4 -6.43 8.12 -18.20
N ASP A 5 -7.36 8.83 -18.81
CA ASP A 5 -7.73 10.17 -18.35
C ASP A 5 -8.40 10.08 -16.97
N PRO A 6 -8.03 10.92 -16.00
CA PRO A 6 -8.71 10.96 -14.72
C PRO A 6 -10.17 11.39 -14.90
N LEU A 7 -11.10 10.74 -14.19
CA LEU A 7 -12.51 11.12 -14.20
C LEU A 7 -12.84 12.02 -12.99
N THR A 8 -13.84 12.86 -13.16
CA THR A 8 -14.44 13.68 -12.10
C THR A 8 -15.85 13.16 -11.79
N ALA A 9 -16.52 13.72 -10.79
CA ALA A 9 -17.93 13.40 -10.53
C ALA A 9 -18.83 13.79 -11.71
N GLU A 10 -18.45 14.78 -12.51
CA GLU A 10 -19.20 15.22 -13.68
C GLU A 10 -18.99 14.29 -14.89
N THR A 11 -17.80 13.69 -15.04
CA THR A 11 -17.45 12.88 -16.21
C THR A 11 -17.59 11.37 -15.98
N ALA A 12 -17.60 10.91 -14.72
CA ALA A 12 -17.89 9.53 -14.37
C ALA A 12 -19.38 9.21 -14.47
N VAL A 13 -19.70 7.92 -14.59
CA VAL A 13 -21.09 7.42 -14.66
C VAL A 13 -21.35 6.35 -13.60
N GLY A 14 -22.63 6.19 -13.26
CA GLY A 14 -23.08 5.16 -12.30
C GLY A 14 -22.39 5.28 -10.94
N ALA A 15 -22.05 4.13 -10.35
CA ALA A 15 -21.47 4.06 -9.00
C ALA A 15 -20.13 4.82 -8.87
N SER A 16 -19.35 4.95 -9.95
CA SER A 16 -18.09 5.70 -9.90
C SER A 16 -18.33 7.20 -9.67
N ARG A 17 -19.37 7.77 -10.29
CA ARG A 17 -19.76 9.16 -10.04
C ARG A 17 -20.10 9.37 -8.58
N ASP A 18 -20.94 8.50 -8.03
CA ASP A 18 -21.44 8.65 -6.67
C ASP A 18 -20.28 8.51 -5.66
N LEU A 19 -19.37 7.53 -5.87
CA LEU A 19 -18.16 7.36 -5.06
C LEU A 19 -17.21 8.57 -5.12
N LEU A 20 -16.98 9.13 -6.32
CA LEU A 20 -16.14 10.33 -6.46
C LEU A 20 -16.80 11.55 -5.80
N GLY A 21 -18.10 11.73 -5.98
CA GLY A 21 -18.88 12.79 -5.34
C GLY A 21 -18.74 12.77 -3.82
N GLU A 22 -18.96 11.62 -3.18
CA GLU A 22 -18.79 11.46 -1.73
C GLU A 22 -17.36 11.75 -1.25
N LEU A 23 -16.34 11.45 -2.06
CA LEU A 23 -14.95 11.72 -1.70
C LEU A 23 -14.64 13.21 -1.80
N VAL A 24 -15.10 13.87 -2.87
CA VAL A 24 -14.96 15.32 -3.06
C VAL A 24 -15.69 16.09 -1.97
N GLU A 25 -16.92 15.70 -1.62
CA GLU A 25 -17.67 16.34 -0.53
C GLU A 25 -16.96 16.24 0.82
N ARG A 26 -16.29 15.11 1.11
CA ARG A 26 -15.60 14.88 2.39
C ARG A 26 -14.20 15.49 2.46
N HIS A 27 -13.50 15.54 1.33
CA HIS A 27 -12.05 15.82 1.31
C HIS A 27 -11.67 17.01 0.41
N GLY A 28 -12.63 17.60 -0.30
CA GLY A 28 -12.43 18.72 -1.24
C GLY A 28 -11.94 18.27 -2.61
N THR A 29 -10.94 17.39 -2.67
CA THR A 29 -10.41 16.84 -3.93
C THR A 29 -10.11 15.35 -3.82
N VAL A 30 -9.95 14.70 -4.97
CA VAL A 30 -9.48 13.32 -5.09
C VAL A 30 -8.14 13.30 -5.82
N GLY A 31 -7.23 12.41 -5.40
CA GLY A 31 -5.95 12.24 -6.06
C GLY A 31 -6.06 11.44 -7.36
N ASP A 32 -5.07 11.60 -8.24
CA ASP A 32 -5.07 11.04 -9.60
C ASP A 32 -5.37 9.54 -9.66
N MET A 33 -4.79 8.73 -8.77
CA MET A 33 -5.07 7.29 -8.72
C MET A 33 -6.55 7.00 -8.52
N VAL A 34 -7.20 7.71 -7.59
CA VAL A 34 -8.63 7.52 -7.27
C VAL A 34 -9.50 7.98 -8.44
N SER A 35 -9.20 9.15 -8.99
CA SER A 35 -9.87 9.69 -10.18
C SER A 35 -9.75 8.77 -11.38
N THR A 36 -8.59 8.12 -11.56
CA THR A 36 -8.36 7.17 -12.65
C THR A 36 -8.97 5.80 -12.37
N MET A 37 -9.02 5.32 -11.12
CA MET A 37 -9.72 4.07 -10.75
C MET A 37 -11.22 4.14 -11.06
N ALA A 38 -11.80 5.34 -11.15
CA ALA A 38 -13.21 5.53 -11.47
C ALA A 38 -13.65 5.00 -12.85
N HIS A 39 -12.71 4.68 -13.75
CA HIS A 39 -13.03 3.89 -14.96
C HIS A 39 -13.61 2.51 -14.64
N SER A 40 -13.38 1.99 -13.43
CA SER A 40 -13.99 0.75 -12.94
C SER A 40 -14.59 0.95 -11.53
N PRO A 41 -15.93 1.04 -11.40
CA PRO A 41 -16.57 1.17 -10.08
C PRO A 41 -16.26 -0.01 -9.16
N ALA A 42 -16.02 -1.20 -9.72
CA ALA A 42 -15.63 -2.37 -8.96
C ALA A 42 -14.24 -2.20 -8.33
N VAL A 43 -13.26 -1.71 -9.11
CA VAL A 43 -11.89 -1.48 -8.62
C VAL A 43 -11.87 -0.34 -7.61
N LEU A 44 -12.47 0.80 -7.94
CA LEU A 44 -12.55 1.95 -7.04
C LEU A 44 -13.25 1.60 -5.73
N GLY A 45 -14.44 0.99 -5.81
CA GLY A 45 -15.21 0.57 -4.64
C GLY A 45 -14.46 -0.45 -3.78
N GLY A 46 -13.81 -1.43 -4.41
CA GLY A 46 -13.00 -2.45 -3.72
C GLY A 46 -11.80 -1.83 -2.99
N TYR A 47 -11.06 -0.93 -3.65
CA TYR A 47 -9.95 -0.19 -3.04
C TYR A 47 -10.39 0.60 -1.82
N LEU A 48 -11.48 1.38 -1.93
CA LEU A 48 -11.99 2.21 -0.84
C LEU A 48 -12.46 1.38 0.35
N GLN A 49 -13.15 0.27 0.09
CA GLN A 49 -13.63 -0.64 1.14
C GLN A 49 -12.48 -1.34 1.85
N LEU A 50 -11.52 -1.90 1.11
CA LEU A 50 -10.35 -2.56 1.68
C LEU A 50 -9.49 -1.57 2.47
N SER A 51 -9.23 -0.39 1.92
CA SER A 51 -8.50 0.68 2.61
C SER A 51 -9.19 1.09 3.91
N ARG A 52 -10.53 1.19 3.90
CA ARG A 52 -11.31 1.49 5.10
C ARG A 52 -11.24 0.36 6.14
N ALA A 53 -11.27 -0.89 5.72
CA ALA A 53 -11.15 -2.04 6.61
C ALA A 53 -9.76 -2.09 7.25
N MET A 54 -8.70 -1.88 6.46
CA MET A 54 -7.31 -1.93 6.92
C MET A 54 -6.94 -0.82 7.91
N ARG A 55 -7.72 0.27 8.01
CA ARG A 55 -7.60 1.24 9.12
C ARG A 55 -7.84 0.62 10.50
N ARG A 56 -8.41 -0.59 10.58
CA ARG A 56 -8.64 -1.34 11.82
C ARG A 56 -7.62 -2.47 12.05
N ALA A 57 -6.58 -2.55 11.22
CA ALA A 57 -5.45 -3.45 11.43
C ALA A 57 -4.82 -3.18 12.80
N LYS A 58 -4.24 -4.23 13.39
CA LYS A 58 -3.48 -4.17 14.64
C LYS A 58 -1.98 -4.09 14.41
N LEU A 59 -1.55 -4.32 13.17
CA LEU A 59 -0.18 -4.08 12.77
C LEU A 59 0.20 -2.61 13.01
N ASP A 60 1.36 -2.39 13.63
CA ASP A 60 1.90 -1.05 13.83
C ASP A 60 2.04 -0.34 12.47
N ARG A 61 1.67 0.94 12.45
CA ARG A 61 1.64 1.69 11.19
C ARG A 61 3.04 1.89 10.62
N ARG A 62 4.08 2.06 11.44
CA ARG A 62 5.47 2.17 10.96
C ARG A 62 5.89 0.89 10.26
N ILE A 63 5.59 -0.27 10.84
CA ILE A 63 5.87 -1.57 10.22
C ILE A 63 5.10 -1.72 8.90
N SER A 64 3.83 -1.29 8.86
CA SER A 64 3.02 -1.32 7.64
C SER A 64 3.64 -0.48 6.51
N GLU A 65 4.15 0.72 6.81
CA GLU A 65 4.84 1.56 5.82
C GLU A 65 6.17 0.94 5.37
N LEU A 66 6.96 0.35 6.29
CA LEU A 66 8.22 -0.32 5.94
C LEU A 66 8.00 -1.55 5.03
N ILE A 67 6.96 -2.35 5.30
CA ILE A 67 6.54 -3.44 4.39
C ILE A 67 6.14 -2.87 3.02
N SER A 68 5.36 -1.79 3.02
CA SER A 68 4.91 -1.15 1.78
C SER A 68 6.07 -0.61 0.94
N ILE A 69 7.06 0.04 1.58
CA ILE A 69 8.31 0.49 0.94
C ILE A 69 9.03 -0.70 0.29
N ALA A 70 9.22 -1.80 1.03
CA ALA A 70 9.89 -3.00 0.53
C ALA A 70 9.16 -3.62 -0.68
N VAL A 71 7.84 -3.71 -0.63
CA VAL A 71 7.02 -4.22 -1.73
C VAL A 71 7.09 -3.28 -2.94
N GLN A 72 6.92 -1.97 -2.76
CA GLN A 72 6.92 -1.02 -3.88
C GLN A 72 8.30 -0.86 -4.53
N ALA A 73 9.39 -0.99 -3.76
CA ALA A 73 10.74 -1.04 -4.30
C ALA A 73 10.92 -2.22 -5.28
N GLN A 74 10.24 -3.35 -5.03
CA GLN A 74 10.28 -4.51 -5.92
C GLN A 74 9.25 -4.47 -7.04
N GLN A 75 8.07 -3.91 -6.77
CA GLN A 75 7.00 -3.76 -7.75
C GLN A 75 7.30 -2.66 -8.78
N GLY A 76 8.11 -1.67 -8.40
CA GLY A 76 8.56 -0.59 -9.27
C GLY A 76 7.60 0.59 -9.42
N CYS A 77 6.56 0.69 -8.57
CA CYS A 77 5.70 1.88 -8.56
C CYS A 77 6.39 3.03 -7.81
N GLY A 78 7.09 3.90 -8.53
CA GLY A 78 7.75 5.08 -7.94
C GLY A 78 6.79 6.00 -7.19
N LEU A 79 5.59 6.25 -7.73
CA LEU A 79 4.58 7.10 -7.08
C LEU A 79 4.13 6.55 -5.72
N CYS A 80 3.97 5.22 -5.66
CA CYS A 80 3.60 4.52 -4.44
C CYS A 80 4.76 4.53 -3.44
N LEU A 81 5.97 4.27 -3.92
CA LEU A 81 7.19 4.29 -3.11
C LEU A 81 7.37 5.67 -2.44
N ASP A 82 7.28 6.76 -3.20
CA ASP A 82 7.40 8.13 -2.68
C ASP A 82 6.34 8.42 -1.61
N SER A 83 5.10 7.96 -1.85
CA SER A 83 3.99 8.12 -0.91
C SER A 83 4.24 7.38 0.41
N HIS A 84 4.71 6.14 0.35
CA HIS A 84 5.01 5.34 1.54
C HIS A 84 6.25 5.82 2.29
N VAL A 85 7.29 6.29 1.57
CA VAL A 85 8.45 6.96 2.19
C VAL A 85 8.02 8.22 2.92
N ALA A 86 7.20 9.07 2.30
CA ALA A 86 6.68 10.28 2.95
C ALA A 86 5.81 9.94 4.18
N ALA A 87 4.98 8.89 4.10
CA ALA A 87 4.20 8.41 5.23
C ALA A 87 5.09 7.91 6.37
N ALA A 88 6.12 7.10 6.08
CA ALA A 88 7.07 6.62 7.08
C ALA A 88 7.80 7.78 7.79
N ARG A 89 8.27 8.78 7.04
CA ARG A 89 8.86 10.01 7.59
C ARG A 89 7.90 10.74 8.52
N SER A 90 6.63 10.86 8.13
CA SER A 90 5.61 11.53 8.96
C SER A 90 5.34 10.81 10.30
N LEU A 91 5.64 9.52 10.37
CA LEU A 91 5.55 8.70 11.59
C LEU A 91 6.84 8.71 12.42
N GLY A 92 7.87 9.45 12.00
CA GLY A 92 9.16 9.53 12.68
C GLY A 92 10.06 8.31 12.47
N VAL A 93 9.86 7.56 11.37
CA VAL A 93 10.81 6.50 10.98
C VAL A 93 12.11 7.15 10.51
N ALA A 94 13.25 6.65 11.00
CA ALA A 94 14.58 7.15 10.63
C ALA A 94 14.90 6.85 9.15
N GLU A 95 15.69 7.71 8.50
CA GLU A 95 16.07 7.53 7.09
C GLU A 95 16.86 6.24 6.87
N GLU A 96 17.67 5.84 7.84
CA GLU A 96 18.40 4.57 7.81
C GLU A 96 17.46 3.37 7.76
N GLU A 97 16.37 3.40 8.53
CA GLU A 97 15.34 2.35 8.52
C GLU A 97 14.55 2.34 7.21
N ILE A 98 14.25 3.51 6.64
CA ILE A 98 13.61 3.62 5.32
C ILE A 98 14.52 3.01 4.24
N SER A 99 15.82 3.31 4.27
CA SER A 99 16.81 2.76 3.35
C SER A 99 16.95 1.24 3.48
N LEU A 100 16.93 0.72 4.71
CA LEU A 100 16.93 -0.73 4.96
C LEU A 100 15.64 -1.40 4.45
N ALA A 101 14.48 -0.79 4.66
CA ALA A 101 13.23 -1.32 4.13
C ALA A 101 13.20 -1.33 2.60
N HIS A 102 13.80 -0.33 1.95
CA HIS A 102 14.00 -0.33 0.50
C HIS A 102 14.86 -1.53 0.02
N GLN A 103 15.78 -2.00 0.86
CA GLN A 103 16.58 -3.21 0.63
C GLN A 103 15.88 -4.50 1.09
N GLY A 104 14.66 -4.40 1.63
CA GLY A 104 13.87 -5.53 2.10
C GLY A 104 14.23 -6.02 3.51
N THR A 105 14.78 -5.17 4.36
CA THR A 105 15.17 -5.52 5.74
C THR A 105 14.96 -4.35 6.72
N SER A 106 15.38 -4.51 7.97
CA SER A 106 15.38 -3.49 9.04
C SER A 106 16.54 -3.78 10.00
N SER A 107 16.99 -2.78 10.76
CA SER A 107 17.97 -3.00 11.83
C SER A 107 17.37 -3.77 13.01
N GLU A 108 16.05 -3.72 13.18
CA GLU A 108 15.32 -4.44 14.21
C GLU A 108 14.94 -5.85 13.71
N PRO A 109 15.44 -6.95 14.33
CA PRO A 109 15.20 -8.31 13.84
C PRO A 109 13.72 -8.69 13.71
N SER A 110 12.88 -8.19 14.63
CA SER A 110 11.44 -8.43 14.62
C SER A 110 10.74 -7.74 13.44
N VAL A 111 11.17 -6.52 13.08
CA VAL A 111 10.63 -5.77 11.94
C VAL A 111 11.15 -6.36 10.63
N ALA A 112 12.43 -6.74 10.57
CA ALA A 112 13.01 -7.42 9.41
C ALA A 112 12.27 -8.73 9.08
N ALA A 113 11.82 -9.47 10.09
CA ALA A 113 10.99 -10.67 9.90
C ALA A 113 9.61 -10.34 9.31
N MET A 114 8.96 -9.25 9.74
CA MET A 114 7.68 -8.80 9.17
C MET A 114 7.83 -8.31 7.72
N ILE A 115 8.90 -7.58 7.40
CA ILE A 115 9.23 -7.17 6.03
C ILE A 115 9.45 -8.41 5.16
N ARG A 116 10.24 -9.38 5.62
CA ARG A 116 10.46 -10.65 4.90
C ARG A 116 9.15 -11.38 4.63
N LEU A 117 8.25 -11.50 5.62
CA LEU A 117 6.93 -12.09 5.41
C LEU A 117 6.15 -11.32 4.33
N GLY A 118 6.13 -9.99 4.39
CA GLY A 118 5.46 -9.17 3.37
C GLY A 118 6.01 -9.41 1.95
N LEU A 119 7.33 -9.54 1.82
CA LEU A 119 7.98 -9.85 0.55
C LEU A 119 7.69 -11.29 0.06
N GLN A 120 7.59 -12.26 0.96
CA GLN A 120 7.18 -13.63 0.62
C GLN A 120 5.72 -13.66 0.16
N VAL A 121 4.81 -12.97 0.86
CA VAL A 121 3.41 -12.83 0.43
C VAL A 121 3.31 -12.17 -0.95
N TYR A 122 4.18 -11.21 -1.27
CA TYR A 122 4.19 -10.57 -2.58
C TYR A 122 4.72 -11.50 -3.70
N ARG A 123 5.81 -12.22 -3.45
CA ARG A 123 6.54 -12.97 -4.50
C ARG A 123 6.18 -14.45 -4.60
N GLU A 124 6.14 -15.12 -3.46
CA GLU A 124 6.05 -16.59 -3.38
C GLU A 124 5.43 -16.99 -2.02
N PRO A 125 4.11 -16.85 -1.83
CA PRO A 125 3.44 -17.20 -0.58
C PRO A 125 3.66 -18.66 -0.15
N THR A 126 3.93 -19.55 -1.11
CA THR A 126 4.25 -20.96 -0.88
C THR A 126 5.59 -21.17 -0.17
N SER A 127 6.44 -20.15 -0.08
CA SER A 127 7.73 -20.20 0.63
C SER A 127 7.62 -19.92 2.13
N VAL A 128 6.44 -19.51 2.63
CA VAL A 128 6.23 -19.22 4.06
C VAL A 128 6.24 -20.54 4.84
N THR A 129 7.07 -20.62 5.88
CA THR A 129 7.19 -21.82 6.72
C THR A 129 6.63 -21.62 8.13
N ASP A 130 6.27 -22.72 8.79
CA ASP A 130 5.78 -22.69 10.18
C ASP A 130 6.81 -22.08 11.13
N GLU A 131 8.10 -22.36 10.93
CA GLU A 131 9.18 -21.80 11.75
C GLU A 131 9.26 -20.26 11.65
N GLN A 132 8.98 -19.69 10.47
CA GLN A 132 8.94 -18.24 10.28
C GLN A 132 7.77 -17.61 11.03
N ILE A 133 6.61 -18.26 11.02
CA ILE A 133 5.44 -17.80 11.77
C ILE A 133 5.67 -17.91 13.28
N ASP A 134 6.26 -19.01 13.75
CA ASP A 134 6.61 -19.18 15.16
C ASP A 134 7.67 -18.18 15.62
N GLN A 135 8.63 -17.84 14.76
CA GLN A 135 9.59 -16.78 15.04
C GLN A 135 8.90 -15.42 15.23
N LEU A 136 7.91 -15.08 14.40
CA LEU A 136 7.14 -13.84 14.55
C LEU A 136 6.35 -13.81 15.87
N ARG A 137 5.78 -14.95 16.27
CA ARG A 137 5.13 -15.10 17.59
C ARG A 137 6.12 -14.93 18.73
N ALA A 138 7.32 -15.48 18.61
CA ALA A 138 8.38 -15.32 19.60
C ALA A 138 8.85 -13.86 19.74
N PHE A 139 8.75 -13.05 18.67
CA PHE A 139 8.93 -11.59 18.73
C PHE A 139 7.74 -10.83 19.34
N GLY A 140 6.66 -11.53 19.70
CA GLY A 140 5.48 -10.96 20.35
C GLY A 140 4.37 -10.51 19.38
N TYR A 141 4.48 -10.80 18.07
CA TYR A 141 3.41 -10.50 17.14
C TYR A 141 2.24 -11.49 17.31
N SER A 142 1.04 -10.95 17.46
CA SER A 142 -0.19 -11.76 17.46
C SER A 142 -0.50 -12.30 16.06
N ASP A 143 -1.21 -13.43 15.97
CA ASP A 143 -1.69 -13.98 14.69
C ASP A 143 -2.48 -12.94 13.87
N ARG A 144 -3.20 -12.03 14.53
CA ARG A 144 -3.90 -10.93 13.87
C ARG A 144 -2.93 -9.97 13.17
N ALA A 145 -1.85 -9.57 13.82
CA ALA A 145 -0.85 -8.67 13.22
C ALA A 145 -0.12 -9.35 12.06
N ILE A 146 0.15 -10.66 12.18
CA ILE A 146 0.74 -11.47 11.11
C ILE A 146 -0.23 -11.55 9.91
N ALA A 147 -1.52 -11.83 10.15
CA ALA A 147 -2.54 -11.89 9.11
C ALA A 147 -2.76 -10.52 8.43
N ASP A 148 -2.69 -9.41 9.18
CA ASP A 148 -2.83 -8.06 8.64
C ASP A 148 -1.78 -7.73 7.56
N VAL A 149 -0.60 -8.40 7.57
CA VAL A 149 0.42 -8.26 6.51
C VAL A 149 -0.15 -8.60 5.14
N VAL A 150 -1.00 -9.62 5.04
CA VAL A 150 -1.63 -10.02 3.77
C VAL A 150 -2.50 -8.88 3.22
N GLY A 151 -3.26 -8.21 4.08
CA GLY A 151 -4.08 -7.06 3.69
C GLY A 151 -3.25 -5.86 3.25
N VAL A 152 -2.13 -5.59 3.92
CA VAL A 152 -1.18 -4.53 3.54
C VAL A 152 -0.57 -4.84 2.17
N VAL A 153 -0.09 -6.06 1.95
CA VAL A 153 0.50 -6.47 0.67
C VAL A 153 -0.54 -6.45 -0.46
N ALA A 154 -1.76 -6.92 -0.21
CA ALA A 154 -2.85 -6.88 -1.20
C ALA A 154 -3.19 -5.45 -1.64
N LEU A 155 -3.26 -4.50 -0.70
CA LEU A 155 -3.43 -3.08 -1.04
C LEU A 155 -2.27 -2.55 -1.89
N ASN A 156 -1.04 -2.89 -1.53
CA ASN A 156 0.16 -2.49 -2.26
C ASN A 156 0.19 -3.04 -3.69
N ILE A 157 -0.17 -4.32 -3.87
CA ILE A 157 -0.29 -4.94 -5.20
C ILE A 157 -1.33 -4.19 -6.01
N LEU A 158 -2.52 -3.96 -5.44
CA LEU A 158 -3.62 -3.27 -6.12
C LEU A 158 -3.22 -1.86 -6.57
N THR A 159 -2.74 -1.02 -5.65
CA THR A 159 -2.41 0.38 -5.95
C THR A 159 -1.19 0.48 -6.87
N GLY A 160 -0.14 -0.31 -6.61
CA GLY A 160 1.07 -0.36 -7.41
C GLY A 160 0.80 -0.82 -8.84
N ALA A 161 0.10 -1.94 -9.01
CA ALA A 161 -0.18 -2.49 -10.33
C ALA A 161 -1.13 -1.58 -11.09
N PHE A 162 -2.14 -1.03 -10.40
CA PHE A 162 -3.05 -0.08 -11.03
C PHE A 162 -2.31 1.15 -11.55
N ASN A 163 -1.48 1.79 -10.72
CA ASN A 163 -0.70 2.98 -11.14
C ASN A 163 0.23 2.66 -12.32
N LEU A 164 0.90 1.51 -12.29
CA LEU A 164 1.76 1.07 -13.38
C LEU A 164 0.97 0.80 -14.67
N VAL A 165 -0.23 0.23 -14.60
CA VAL A 165 -1.12 0.01 -15.76
C VAL A 165 -1.68 1.34 -16.28
N ALA A 166 -2.14 2.21 -15.39
CA ALA A 166 -2.62 3.54 -15.72
C ALA A 166 -1.51 4.50 -16.17
N GLY A 167 -0.24 4.14 -15.99
CA GLY A 167 0.91 4.97 -16.35
C GLY A 167 1.06 6.21 -15.46
N LEU A 168 0.56 6.16 -14.23
CA LEU A 168 0.77 7.21 -13.22
C LEU A 168 2.21 7.13 -12.71
N ARG A 169 2.89 8.27 -12.65
CA ARG A 169 4.30 8.40 -12.26
C ARG A 169 4.43 9.50 -11.21
N PRO A 170 5.51 9.51 -10.41
CA PRO A 170 5.87 10.69 -9.63
C PRO A 170 5.92 11.92 -10.52
N ASP A 171 5.52 13.07 -10.00
CA ASP A 171 5.72 14.34 -10.68
C ASP A 171 7.23 14.59 -10.83
N GLU A 172 7.72 14.72 -12.06
CA GLU A 172 9.16 14.95 -12.37
C GLU A 172 9.66 16.36 -11.95
N GLN A 173 8.90 17.11 -11.14
CA GLN A 173 9.08 18.54 -10.88
C GLN A 173 9.15 18.96 -9.40
N ARG A 174 9.73 18.13 -8.52
CA ARG A 174 10.19 18.61 -7.20
C ARG A 174 11.69 18.73 -7.11
#